data_AF-A0A9X1I6M9-F1
#
_entry.id   AF-A0A9X1I6M9-F1
#
_cell.length_a   1.000
_cell.length_b   1.000
_cell.length_c   1.000
_cell.angle_alpha   90.00
_cell.angle_beta   90.00
_cell.angle_gamma   90.00
#
_symmetry.space_group_name_H-M   'P 1'
#
loop_
_entity.id
_entity.type
_entity.pdbx_description
1 polymer ?
#
loop_
_entity_poly.entity_id
_entity_poly.type
_entity_poly.pdbx_seq_one_letter_code
_entity_poly.pdbx_strand_id
1 'polypeptide(L)'
;MLEEFEKEIKTSKDNFYLLNTIGIGLFLIYSLFEFCSFLKFIFQHFLIITKTDAQTILWLSELIAFILFVILFSYLFNYFYDFKNKASKKLLISCVAAFFLIIILQFLFSYLGVSYLYENYSSAYDFYYDNIDGYYQLNIITTSIPIIEYIIIAYFFISKRKLKIN
;
A
#
# COMPACT_ATOMS: atom_id res chain seq x y z
N MET A 1 25.78 -37.76 -14.67
CA MET A 1 24.40 -38.02 -15.13
C MET A 1 23.36 -37.94 -14.01
N LEU A 2 23.29 -38.86 -13.03
CA LEU A 2 22.31 -38.78 -11.92
C LEU A 2 22.58 -37.58 -10.99
N GLU A 3 23.83 -37.34 -10.61
CA GLU A 3 24.21 -36.20 -9.76
C GLU A 3 24.01 -34.84 -10.45
N GLU A 4 24.24 -34.76 -11.76
CA GLU A 4 23.97 -33.55 -12.56
C GLU A 4 22.47 -33.27 -12.66
N PHE A 5 21.66 -34.32 -12.88
CA PHE A 5 20.21 -34.22 -12.92
C PHE A 5 19.62 -33.80 -11.57
N GLU A 6 20.14 -34.33 -10.46
CA GLU A 6 19.75 -33.91 -9.11
C GLU A 6 20.12 -32.44 -8.83
N LYS A 7 21.28 -31.99 -9.33
CA LYS A 7 21.74 -30.60 -9.20
C LYS A 7 20.89 -29.63 -10.02
N GLU A 8 20.45 -30.03 -11.22
CA GLU A 8 19.50 -29.28 -12.06
C GLU A 8 18.09 -29.20 -11.43
N ILE A 9 17.61 -30.31 -10.86
CA ILE A 9 16.33 -30.32 -10.13
C ILE A 9 16.38 -29.43 -8.89
N LYS A 10 17.50 -29.41 -8.16
CA LYS A 10 17.66 -28.58 -6.96
C LYS A 10 17.71 -27.09 -7.30
N THR A 11 18.52 -26.73 -8.30
CA THR A 11 18.62 -25.33 -8.78
C THR A 11 17.30 -24.81 -9.36
N SER A 12 16.55 -25.62 -10.10
CA SER A 12 15.22 -25.22 -10.59
C SER A 12 14.18 -25.02 -9.47
N LYS A 13 14.18 -25.88 -8.44
CA LYS A 13 13.33 -25.70 -7.24
C LYS A 13 13.70 -24.46 -6.44
N ASP A 14 15.00 -24.20 -6.26
CA ASP A 14 15.49 -23.03 -5.53
C ASP A 14 15.14 -21.73 -6.27
N ASN A 15 15.26 -21.72 -7.60
CA ASN A 15 14.85 -20.58 -8.44
C ASN A 15 13.33 -20.32 -8.36
N PHE A 16 12.52 -21.37 -8.40
CA PHE A 16 11.07 -21.25 -8.26
C PHE A 16 10.66 -20.72 -6.88
N TYR A 17 11.32 -21.19 -5.83
CA TYR A 17 11.10 -20.73 -4.46
C TYR A 17 11.47 -19.25 -4.28
N LEU A 18 12.61 -18.85 -4.83
CA LEU A 18 13.08 -17.46 -4.81
C LEU A 18 12.12 -16.53 -5.55
N LEU A 19 11.68 -16.93 -6.75
CA LEU A 19 10.74 -16.13 -7.56
C LEU A 19 9.39 -15.96 -6.85
N ASN A 20 8.85 -17.03 -6.26
CA ASN A 20 7.62 -16.92 -5.46
C ASN A 20 7.80 -16.01 -4.24
N THR A 21 8.93 -16.10 -3.56
CA THR A 21 9.21 -15.28 -2.37
C THR A 21 9.30 -13.80 -2.72
N ILE A 22 10.02 -13.46 -3.80
CA ILE A 22 10.11 -12.08 -4.31
C ILE A 22 8.72 -11.59 -4.74
N GLY A 23 7.99 -12.40 -5.50
CA GLY A 23 6.64 -12.06 -5.95
C GLY A 23 5.68 -11.79 -4.80
N ILE A 24 5.66 -12.65 -3.77
CA ILE A 24 4.83 -12.47 -2.58
C ILE A 24 5.19 -11.16 -1.88
N GLY A 25 6.48 -10.89 -1.67
CA GLY A 25 6.94 -9.66 -1.04
C GLY A 25 6.50 -8.41 -1.82
N LEU A 26 6.69 -8.40 -3.13
CA LEU A 26 6.28 -7.29 -4.00
C LEU A 26 4.77 -7.06 -3.94
N PHE A 27 3.96 -8.10 -4.17
CA PHE A 27 2.50 -7.95 -4.18
C PHE A 27 1.94 -7.59 -2.81
N LEU A 28 2.54 -8.02 -1.69
CA LEU A 28 2.14 -7.58 -0.36
C LEU A 28 2.42 -6.09 -0.14
N ILE A 29 3.61 -5.62 -0.51
CA ILE A 29 3.98 -4.21 -0.38
C ILE A 29 3.08 -3.34 -1.28
N TYR A 30 2.90 -3.71 -2.54
CA TYR A 30 2.02 -2.98 -3.45
C TYR A 30 0.57 -2.98 -2.97
N SER A 31 0.03 -4.13 -2.53
CA SER A 31 -1.32 -4.19 -1.96
C SER A 31 -1.47 -3.26 -0.77
N LEU A 32 -0.45 -3.17 0.09
CA LEU A 32 -0.48 -2.28 1.24
C LEU A 32 -0.54 -0.80 0.80
N PHE A 33 0.32 -0.37 -0.13
CA PHE A 33 0.30 0.99 -0.65
C PHE A 33 -1.05 1.34 -1.27
N GLU A 34 -1.58 0.48 -2.15
CA GLU A 34 -2.87 0.71 -2.80
C GLU A 34 -4.02 0.75 -1.79
N PHE A 35 -3.99 -0.14 -0.79
CA PHE A 35 -5.03 -0.16 0.25
C PHE A 35 -5.03 1.11 1.11
N CYS A 36 -3.85 1.57 1.54
CA CYS A 36 -3.70 2.81 2.28
C CYS A 36 -4.12 4.02 1.43
N SER A 37 -3.73 4.06 0.16
CA SER A 37 -4.13 5.10 -0.80
C SER A 37 -5.65 5.12 -1.02
N PHE A 38 -6.27 3.95 -1.13
CA PHE A 38 -7.71 3.82 -1.28
C PHE A 38 -8.47 4.34 -0.05
N LEU A 39 -8.03 3.97 1.16
CA LEU A 39 -8.65 4.47 2.39
C LEU A 39 -8.43 5.96 2.59
N LYS A 40 -7.25 6.48 2.23
CA LYS A 40 -6.98 7.92 2.17
C LYS A 40 -8.02 8.62 1.32
N PHE A 41 -8.23 8.10 0.12
CA PHE A 41 -9.15 8.67 -0.87
C PHE A 41 -10.60 8.68 -0.35
N ILE A 42 -11.08 7.55 0.20
CA ILE A 42 -12.41 7.50 0.83
C ILE A 42 -12.52 8.54 1.94
N PHE A 43 -11.51 8.63 2.81
CA PHE A 43 -11.54 9.54 3.95
C PHE A 43 -11.51 11.01 3.52
N GLN A 44 -10.74 11.35 2.49
CA GLN A 44 -10.74 12.67 1.89
C GLN A 44 -12.14 13.07 1.42
N HIS A 45 -12.82 12.18 0.70
CA HIS A 45 -14.20 12.41 0.24
C HIS A 45 -15.20 12.54 1.40
N PHE A 46 -15.02 11.76 2.46
CA PHE A 46 -15.80 11.92 3.69
C PHE A 46 -15.64 13.31 4.30
N LEU A 47 -14.40 13.81 4.40
CA LEU A 47 -14.12 15.14 4.96
C LEU A 47 -14.66 16.29 4.08
N ILE A 48 -14.62 16.12 2.75
CA ILE A 48 -15.25 17.07 1.81
C ILE A 48 -16.74 17.20 2.13
N ILE A 49 -17.45 16.06 2.28
CA ILE A 49 -18.89 16.05 2.55
C ILE A 49 -19.21 16.74 3.89
N THR A 50 -18.34 16.59 4.90
CA THR A 50 -18.50 17.28 6.19
C THR A 50 -18.13 18.76 6.15
N LYS A 51 -17.82 19.32 4.97
CA LYS A 51 -17.42 20.72 4.77
C LYS A 51 -16.26 21.15 5.65
N THR A 52 -15.33 20.22 5.88
CA THR A 52 -14.06 20.52 6.54
C THR A 52 -13.24 21.47 5.67
N ASP A 53 -12.38 22.29 6.25
CA ASP A 53 -11.53 23.19 5.48
C ASP A 53 -10.51 22.40 4.63
N ALA A 54 -10.15 22.96 3.47
CA ALA A 54 -9.31 22.27 2.49
C ALA A 54 -7.92 21.88 3.03
N GLN A 55 -7.34 22.70 3.91
CA GLN A 55 -6.05 22.40 4.56
C GLN A 55 -6.15 21.16 5.46
N THR A 56 -7.16 21.10 6.32
CA THR A 56 -7.41 19.94 7.18
C THR A 56 -7.74 18.71 6.37
N ILE A 57 -8.53 18.83 5.30
CA ILE A 57 -8.82 17.71 4.38
C ILE A 57 -7.52 17.08 3.89
N LEU A 58 -6.61 17.88 3.33
CA LEU A 58 -5.34 17.41 2.76
C LEU A 58 -4.43 16.78 3.82
N TRP A 59 -4.23 17.45 4.95
CA TRP A 59 -3.32 16.97 6.00
C TRP A 59 -3.84 15.72 6.70
N LEU A 60 -5.11 15.74 7.09
CA LEU A 60 -5.68 14.69 7.94
C LEU A 60 -5.82 13.38 7.17
N SER A 61 -6.21 13.43 5.90
CA SER A 61 -6.26 12.23 5.06
C SER A 61 -4.88 11.59 4.91
N GLU A 62 -3.85 12.39 4.68
CA GLU A 62 -2.48 11.88 4.48
C GLU A 62 -1.91 11.30 5.79
N LEU A 63 -2.13 11.98 6.93
CA LEU A 63 -1.65 11.54 8.24
C LEU A 63 -2.30 10.21 8.66
N ILE A 64 -3.62 10.06 8.46
CA ILE A 64 -4.32 8.80 8.77
C ILE A 64 -3.82 7.66 7.89
N ALA A 65 -3.63 7.91 6.58
CA ALA A 65 -3.11 6.93 5.66
C ALA A 65 -1.70 6.46 6.07
N PHE A 66 -0.84 7.40 6.47
CA PHE A 66 0.50 7.12 6.95
C PHE A 66 0.51 6.31 8.25
N ILE A 67 -0.30 6.69 9.25
CA ILE A 67 -0.41 5.92 10.50
C ILE A 67 -0.88 4.50 10.20
N LEU A 68 -1.89 4.36 9.34
CA LEU A 68 -2.41 3.06 8.94
C LEU A 68 -1.34 2.23 8.22
N PHE A 69 -0.57 2.85 7.32
CA PHE A 69 0.55 2.22 6.64
C PHE A 69 1.56 1.67 7.65
N VAL A 70 2.00 2.47 8.62
CA VAL A 70 3.00 2.04 9.61
C VAL A 70 2.49 0.85 10.44
N ILE A 71 1.23 0.88 10.87
CA ILE A 71 0.61 -0.20 11.65
C ILE A 71 0.53 -1.49 10.82
N LEU A 72 -0.05 -1.41 9.62
CA LEU A 72 -0.24 -2.57 8.74
C LEU A 72 1.09 -3.11 8.23
N PHE A 73 2.04 -2.25 7.86
CA PHE A 73 3.38 -2.64 7.44
C PHE A 73 4.09 -3.39 8.57
N SER A 74 4.07 -2.86 9.80
CA SER A 74 4.70 -3.51 10.95
C SER A 74 4.10 -4.90 11.22
N TYR A 75 2.78 -5.03 11.09
CA TYR A 75 2.08 -6.31 11.23
C TYR A 75 2.45 -7.30 10.12
N LEU A 76 2.35 -6.88 8.86
CA LEU A 76 2.67 -7.70 7.69
C LEU A 76 4.14 -8.11 7.66
N PHE A 77 5.05 -7.22 8.04
CA PHE A 77 6.48 -7.48 8.07
C PHE A 77 6.83 -8.56 9.09
N ASN A 78 6.27 -8.48 10.31
CA ASN A 78 6.46 -9.52 11.32
C ASN A 78 5.84 -10.85 10.88
N TYR A 79 4.61 -10.81 10.37
CA TYR A 79 3.92 -12.00 9.87
C TYR A 79 4.71 -12.71 8.74
N PHE A 80 5.22 -11.94 7.78
CA PHE A 80 6.00 -12.49 6.66
C PHE A 80 7.36 -13.05 7.10
N TYR A 81 8.02 -12.39 8.06
CA TYR A 81 9.30 -12.86 8.59
C TYR A 81 9.19 -14.25 9.24
N ASP A 82 8.10 -14.49 9.96
CA ASP A 82 7.83 -15.78 10.61
C ASP A 82 7.41 -16.86 9.60
N PHE A 83 6.89 -16.46 8.43
CA PHE A 83 6.43 -17.34 7.35
C PHE A 83 7.49 -17.66 6.28
N LYS A 84 8.77 -17.32 6.50
CA LYS A 84 9.85 -17.40 5.50
C LYS A 84 10.06 -18.77 4.84
N ASN A 85 9.48 -19.86 5.37
CA ASN A 85 9.55 -21.22 4.83
C ASN A 85 8.26 -21.74 4.15
N LYS A 86 7.24 -20.89 3.97
CA LYS A 86 5.94 -21.28 3.38
C LYS A 86 5.66 -20.63 2.01
N ALA A 87 6.69 -20.12 1.34
CA ALA A 87 6.52 -19.53 0.01
C ALA A 87 5.97 -20.59 -0.96
N SER A 88 4.72 -20.39 -1.36
CA SER A 88 3.99 -21.34 -2.20
C SER A 88 3.28 -20.59 -3.32
N LYS A 89 3.06 -21.29 -4.44
CA LYS A 89 2.29 -20.77 -5.58
C LYS A 89 0.90 -20.27 -5.16
N LYS A 90 0.24 -20.96 -4.22
CA LYS A 90 -1.08 -20.57 -3.71
C LYS A 90 -1.03 -19.23 -2.98
N LEU A 91 -0.01 -19.00 -2.15
CA LEU A 91 0.17 -17.75 -1.44
C LEU A 91 0.45 -16.59 -2.42
N LEU A 92 1.31 -16.82 -3.42
CA LEU A 92 1.55 -15.83 -4.48
C LEU A 92 0.26 -15.45 -5.20
N ILE A 93 -0.53 -16.44 -5.64
CA ILE A 93 -1.82 -16.20 -6.31
C ILE A 93 -2.75 -15.41 -5.40
N SER A 94 -2.80 -15.72 -4.10
CA SER A 94 -3.62 -14.98 -3.14
C SER A 94 -3.18 -13.51 -3.02
N CYS A 95 -1.88 -13.23 -2.97
CA CYS A 95 -1.36 -11.86 -2.93
C CYS A 95 -1.67 -11.08 -4.21
N VAL A 96 -1.52 -11.72 -5.37
CA VAL A 96 -1.88 -11.14 -6.67
C VAL A 96 -3.38 -10.83 -6.73
N ALA A 97 -4.23 -11.77 -6.31
CA ALA A 97 -5.67 -11.59 -6.29
C ALA A 97 -6.09 -10.45 -5.34
N ALA A 98 -5.48 -10.36 -4.15
CA ALA A 98 -5.74 -9.28 -3.21
C ALA A 98 -5.38 -7.91 -3.80
N PHE A 99 -4.22 -7.80 -4.46
CA PHE A 99 -3.81 -6.57 -5.15
C PHE A 99 -4.87 -6.13 -6.18
N PHE A 100 -5.26 -7.02 -7.09
CA PHE A 100 -6.25 -6.67 -8.12
C PHE A 100 -7.63 -6.37 -7.54
N LEU A 101 -8.03 -7.05 -6.46
CA LEU A 101 -9.28 -6.74 -5.76
C LEU A 101 -9.28 -5.30 -5.24
N ILE A 102 -8.17 -4.85 -4.64
CA ILE A 102 -8.03 -3.47 -4.15
C ILE A 102 -8.15 -2.48 -5.31
N ILE A 103 -7.42 -2.72 -6.42
CA ILE A 103 -7.47 -1.86 -7.61
C ILE A 103 -8.90 -1.78 -8.18
N ILE A 104 -9.62 -2.90 -8.25
CA ILE A 104 -11.01 -2.92 -8.74
C ILE A 104 -11.91 -2.11 -7.80
N LEU A 105 -11.78 -2.27 -6.48
CA LEU A 105 -12.56 -1.49 -5.52
C LEU A 105 -12.29 0.01 -5.62
N GLN A 106 -11.01 0.39 -5.79
CA GLN A 106 -10.61 1.77 -5.98
C GLN A 106 -11.18 2.36 -7.27
N PHE A 107 -11.14 1.60 -8.37
CA PHE A 107 -11.76 1.99 -9.64
C PHE A 107 -13.28 2.18 -9.48
N LEU A 108 -13.96 1.21 -8.88
CA LEU A 108 -15.41 1.28 -8.66
C LEU A 108 -15.80 2.47 -7.80
N PHE A 109 -15.07 2.74 -6.71
CA PHE A 109 -15.33 3.89 -5.87
C PHE A 109 -15.03 5.22 -6.57
N SER A 110 -13.91 5.30 -7.32
CA SER A 110 -13.56 6.50 -8.07
C SER A 110 -14.58 6.81 -9.17
N TYR A 111 -15.12 5.80 -9.83
CA TYR A 111 -16.05 5.99 -10.94
C TYR A 111 -17.51 6.14 -10.47
N LEU A 112 -17.99 5.24 -9.61
CA LEU A 112 -19.38 5.25 -9.15
C LEU A 112 -19.55 6.07 -7.87
N GLY A 113 -18.67 5.86 -6.90
CA GLY A 113 -18.75 6.50 -5.59
C GLY A 113 -18.58 8.00 -5.68
N VAL A 114 -17.51 8.49 -6.32
CA VAL A 114 -17.24 9.92 -6.43
C VAL A 114 -18.31 10.64 -7.24
N SER A 115 -18.76 10.08 -8.36
CA SER A 115 -19.88 10.65 -9.14
C SER A 115 -21.14 10.78 -8.31
N TYR A 116 -21.53 9.71 -7.58
CA TYR A 116 -22.66 9.76 -6.66
C TYR A 116 -22.49 10.84 -5.58
N LEU A 117 -21.32 10.94 -4.97
CA LEU A 117 -21.05 11.93 -3.93
C LEU A 117 -21.07 13.36 -4.49
N TYR A 118 -20.54 13.59 -5.69
CA TYR A 118 -20.55 14.91 -6.32
C TYR A 118 -21.97 15.36 -6.66
N GLU A 119 -22.80 14.46 -7.20
CA GLU A 119 -24.21 14.76 -7.52
C GLU A 119 -25.03 15.12 -6.27
N ASN A 120 -24.81 14.42 -5.16
CA ASN A 120 -25.59 14.61 -3.92
C ASN A 120 -25.03 15.69 -2.99
N TYR A 121 -23.75 16.03 -3.11
CA TYR A 121 -23.06 16.98 -2.22
C TYR A 121 -22.29 18.07 -2.98
N SER A 122 -22.77 18.49 -4.16
CA SER A 122 -22.10 19.45 -5.06
C SER A 122 -21.58 20.69 -4.34
N SER A 123 -22.41 21.34 -3.51
CA SER A 123 -22.00 22.54 -2.76
C SER A 123 -20.78 22.34 -1.84
N ALA A 124 -20.55 21.13 -1.34
CA ALA A 124 -19.40 20.82 -0.49
C ALA A 124 -18.14 20.63 -1.33
N TYR A 125 -18.27 20.04 -2.52
CA TYR A 125 -17.18 19.92 -3.48
C TYR A 125 -16.79 21.26 -4.08
N ASP A 126 -17.76 22.09 -4.46
CA ASP A 126 -17.51 23.45 -4.97
C ASP A 126 -16.74 24.26 -3.91
N PHE A 127 -17.20 24.23 -2.66
CA PHE A 127 -16.48 24.87 -1.55
C PHE A 127 -15.05 24.34 -1.40
N TYR A 128 -14.84 23.02 -1.50
CA TYR A 128 -13.50 22.45 -1.40
C TYR A 128 -12.58 22.91 -2.53
N TYR A 129 -13.04 22.84 -3.78
CA TYR A 129 -12.24 23.20 -4.95
C TYR A 129 -11.96 24.70 -5.04
N ASP A 130 -12.90 25.56 -4.66
CA ASP A 130 -12.70 27.02 -4.62
C ASP A 130 -11.61 27.43 -3.62
N ASN A 131 -11.39 26.62 -2.57
CA ASN A 131 -10.42 26.91 -1.52
C ASN A 131 -9.08 26.17 -1.68
N ILE A 132 -8.94 25.25 -2.64
CA ILE A 132 -7.72 24.42 -2.76
C ILE A 132 -6.54 25.16 -3.42
N ASP A 133 -6.83 26.13 -4.29
CA ASP A 133 -5.85 26.79 -5.18
C ASP A 133 -4.76 27.61 -4.44
N GLY A 134 -4.87 27.78 -3.11
CA GLY A 134 -3.87 28.46 -2.28
C GLY A 134 -2.79 27.56 -1.66
N TYR A 135 -2.91 26.23 -1.74
CA TYR A 135 -2.16 25.31 -0.86
C TYR A 135 -0.96 24.59 -1.50
N TYR A 136 -0.25 25.21 -2.45
CA TYR A 136 0.92 24.61 -3.11
C TYR A 136 2.01 24.10 -2.14
N GLN A 137 2.20 24.75 -0.99
CA GLN A 137 3.16 24.32 0.03
C GLN A 137 2.74 22.99 0.70
N LEU A 138 1.43 22.73 0.81
CA LEU A 138 0.91 21.47 1.35
C LEU A 138 1.14 20.29 0.39
N ASN A 139 1.17 20.55 -0.92
CA ASN A 139 1.51 19.52 -1.90
C ASN A 139 2.95 19.03 -1.76
N ILE A 140 3.89 19.89 -1.37
CA ILE A 140 5.29 19.48 -1.13
C ILE A 140 5.37 18.52 0.07
N ILE A 141 4.64 18.84 1.15
CA ILE A 141 4.64 18.03 2.37
C ILE A 141 3.96 16.68 2.11
N THR A 142 2.80 16.65 1.46
CA THR A 142 2.11 15.40 1.12
C THR A 142 2.94 14.54 0.15
N THR A 143 3.67 15.14 -0.78
CA THR A 143 4.60 14.41 -1.67
C THR A 143 5.80 13.80 -0.94
N SER A 144 6.15 14.32 0.25
CA SER A 144 7.25 13.77 1.05
C SER A 144 6.88 12.50 1.82
N ILE A 145 5.59 12.25 2.08
CA ILE A 145 5.13 11.10 2.88
C ILE A 145 5.49 9.76 2.26
N PRO A 146 5.30 9.51 0.94
CA PRO A 146 5.77 8.28 0.30
C PRO A 146 7.27 8.04 0.48
N ILE A 147 8.09 9.11 0.49
CA ILE A 147 9.54 9.00 0.72
C ILE A 147 9.81 8.45 2.13
N ILE A 148 9.09 8.97 3.13
CA ILE A 148 9.19 8.50 4.52
C ILE A 148 8.75 7.04 4.64
N GLU A 149 7.67 6.64 3.97
CA GLU A 149 7.20 5.25 3.93
C GLU A 149 8.28 4.31 3.39
N TYR A 150 8.97 4.68 2.31
CA TYR A 150 10.11 3.90 1.79
C TYR A 150 11.29 3.85 2.77
N ILE A 151 11.58 4.94 3.49
CA ILE A 151 12.63 4.95 4.53
C ILE A 151 12.28 3.97 5.65
N ILE A 152 11.02 3.92 6.08
CA ILE A 152 10.54 2.99 7.10
C ILE A 152 10.69 1.55 6.61
N ILE A 153 10.26 1.25 5.38
CA ILE A 153 10.45 -0.07 4.78
C ILE A 153 11.93 -0.48 4.83
N ALA A 154 12.82 0.40 4.35
CA ALA A 154 14.26 0.14 4.35
C ALA A 154 14.82 -0.11 5.76
N TYR A 155 14.39 0.69 6.75
CA TYR A 155 14.79 0.52 8.15
C TYR A 155 14.41 -0.86 8.71
N PHE A 156 13.18 -1.33 8.46
CA PHE A 156 12.72 -2.64 8.92
C PHE A 156 13.52 -3.79 8.30
N PHE A 157 13.82 -3.72 6.99
CA PHE A 157 14.64 -4.72 6.33
C PHE A 157 16.09 -4.74 6.85
N ILE A 158 16.69 -3.59 7.13
CA ILE A 158 18.06 -3.49 7.66
C ILE A 158 18.13 -3.95 9.13
N SER A 159 17.17 -3.54 9.97
CA SER A 159 17.19 -3.81 11.41
C SER A 159 17.12 -5.31 11.72
N LYS A 160 16.25 -6.06 11.05
CA LYS A 160 16.14 -7.52 11.23
C LYS A 160 17.28 -8.33 10.61
N ARG A 161 18.08 -7.74 9.71
CA ARG A 161 19.33 -8.35 9.25
C ARG A 161 20.39 -8.38 10.36
N LYS A 162 20.41 -7.37 11.25
CA LYS A 162 21.36 -7.31 12.38
C LYS A 162 21.06 -8.34 13.48
N LEU A 163 19.80 -8.72 13.67
CA LEU A 163 19.39 -9.72 14.67
C LEU A 163 19.82 -11.16 14.37
N LYS A 164 20.38 -11.44 13.18
CA LYS A 164 20.82 -12.77 12.75
C LYS A 164 22.35 -12.95 12.69
N ILE A 165 23.12 -11.91 13.05
CA ILE A 165 24.59 -11.90 12.96
C ILE A 165 25.25 -12.00 14.36
N ASN A 166 24.46 -12.05 15.43
CA ASN A 166 24.91 -12.42 16.78
C ASN A 166 24.51 -13.87 17.09
#